data_AF-A0AAV3AGL7-F1
#
_entry.id   AF-A0AAV3AGL7-F1
#
_cell.length_a   1.000
_cell.length_b   1.000
_cell.length_c   1.000
_cell.angle_alpha   90.00
_cell.angle_beta   90.00
_cell.angle_gamma   90.00
#
_symmetry.space_group_name_H-M   'P 1'
#
loop_
_entity.id
_entity.type
_entity.pdbx_description
1 polymer ?
#
loop_
_entity_poly.entity_id
_entity_poly.type
_entity_poly.pdbx_seq_one_letter_code
_entity_poly.pdbx_strand_id
1 'polypeptide(L)'
;MSSTRSGSRLGLFIFALFGLKVSLAFPNSSPVISSGWGNPDRLMHLYTATEWNSFHLQINHDGRIDGSPHQTIYSALMIKSESAGKVIITGVKSGRYLCMDRFGNVFGSHYFSYDDCVFKHETLENRHDVYHSPTHNYLLSLRKPKQFFRPGMDLPPYSQFLSMENKIPITRFITPEPVRHTRSTDLFPDPFNIGREKKTTLNYPTPKNAQDVIPYYNQEPVRHNNQKVDPDDPLGCHRTVVKRIS
;
A
#
# COMPACT_ATOMS: atom_id res chain seq x y z
N MET A 1 -5.80 100.40 -4.16
CA MET A 1 -4.64 100.33 -5.08
C MET A 1 -3.83 99.09 -4.76
N SER A 2 -3.47 98.37 -5.82
CA SER A 2 -2.77 97.08 -5.85
C SER A 2 -1.28 97.17 -5.56
N SER A 3 -0.68 96.09 -5.03
CA SER A 3 0.63 95.52 -5.46
C SER A 3 0.89 94.26 -4.62
N THR A 4 0.58 93.04 -5.07
CA THR A 4 1.39 92.09 -5.88
C THR A 4 2.71 91.57 -5.25
N ARG A 5 2.68 90.23 -5.05
CA ARG A 5 3.68 89.20 -5.45
C ARG A 5 4.78 88.73 -4.47
N SER A 6 4.96 87.41 -4.52
CA SER A 6 6.18 86.63 -4.20
C SER A 6 6.35 86.29 -2.72
N GLY A 7 6.59 85.05 -2.29
CA GLY A 7 6.87 83.79 -2.97
C GLY A 7 7.11 82.71 -1.90
N SER A 8 6.92 81.45 -2.31
CA SER A 8 7.43 80.18 -1.77
C SER A 8 7.89 80.10 -0.32
N ARG A 9 7.28 79.19 0.47
CA ARG A 9 8.00 78.13 1.25
C ARG A 9 7.05 76.97 1.59
N LEU A 10 6.80 76.09 0.62
CA LEU A 10 6.32 74.74 0.89
C LEU A 10 7.51 73.92 1.44
N GLY A 11 7.68 73.93 2.76
CA GLY A 11 8.78 73.26 3.45
C GLY A 11 8.31 71.98 4.15
N LEU A 12 8.59 70.84 3.52
CA LEU A 12 9.01 69.56 4.10
C LEU A 12 8.59 69.25 5.55
N PHE A 13 7.65 68.32 5.73
CA PHE A 13 7.71 67.30 6.81
C PHE A 13 6.98 66.02 6.36
N ILE A 14 7.57 65.33 5.39
CA ILE A 14 7.38 63.88 5.22
C ILE A 14 8.67 63.24 5.75
N PHE A 15 8.56 62.06 6.35
CA PHE A 15 9.61 61.22 6.96
C PHE A 15 9.74 61.28 8.48
N ALA A 16 8.88 60.52 9.17
CA ALA A 16 9.25 59.91 10.45
C ALA A 16 8.45 58.65 10.80
N LEU A 17 8.08 57.77 9.83
CA LEU A 17 7.46 56.46 10.15
C LEU A 17 7.95 55.29 9.27
N PHE A 18 9.14 55.39 8.68
CA PHE A 18 9.80 54.23 8.07
C PHE A 18 11.12 53.97 8.81
N GLY A 19 11.15 52.97 9.68
CA GLY A 19 12.39 52.66 10.38
C GLY A 19 12.40 51.56 11.43
N LEU A 20 11.35 50.75 11.59
CA LEU A 20 11.53 49.41 12.17
C LEU A 20 11.24 48.38 11.08
N LYS A 21 12.26 48.09 10.27
CA LYS A 21 12.36 46.80 9.59
C LYS A 21 12.55 45.76 10.69
N VAL A 22 11.45 45.37 11.31
CA VAL A 22 11.36 44.12 12.05
C VAL A 22 11.50 43.04 10.99
N SER A 23 12.75 42.69 10.68
CA SER A 23 13.08 41.44 10.01
C SER A 23 12.80 40.32 11.00
N LEU A 24 11.52 40.07 11.26
CA LEU A 24 11.10 38.75 11.71
C LEU A 24 11.43 37.84 10.53
N ALA A 25 12.64 37.29 10.55
CA ALA A 25 12.85 36.01 9.92
C ALA A 25 11.73 35.13 10.47
N PHE A 26 10.77 34.78 9.60
CA PHE A 26 9.76 33.80 9.95
C PHE A 26 10.49 32.63 10.61
N PRO A 27 10.02 32.12 11.76
CA PRO A 27 10.62 30.92 12.31
C PRO A 27 10.62 29.89 11.20
N ASN A 28 11.82 29.48 10.75
CA ASN A 28 11.99 28.33 9.90
C ASN A 28 11.45 27.17 10.74
N SER A 29 10.17 26.85 10.53
CA SER A 29 9.55 25.67 11.07
C SER A 29 10.39 24.50 10.59
N SER A 30 11.31 24.01 11.44
CA SER A 30 11.97 22.74 11.22
C SER A 30 10.89 21.73 10.86
N PRO A 31 11.00 20.97 9.76
CA PRO A 31 9.89 20.22 9.19
C PRO A 31 9.65 18.93 9.98
N VAL A 32 9.40 19.06 11.27
CA VAL A 32 9.13 17.93 12.17
C VAL A 32 7.63 17.68 12.27
N ILE A 33 6.78 18.69 12.05
CA ILE A 33 5.33 18.58 12.26
C ILE A 33 4.53 19.47 11.30
N SER A 34 4.46 19.11 10.01
CA SER A 34 3.39 19.61 9.13
C SER A 34 3.22 18.63 7.98
N SER A 35 2.13 17.87 8.03
CA SER A 35 1.43 17.07 7.00
C SER A 35 2.16 16.31 5.88
N GLY A 36 3.49 16.29 5.81
CA GLY A 36 4.32 15.45 4.92
C GLY A 36 4.15 15.63 3.41
N TRP A 37 3.09 16.26 2.93
CA TRP A 37 2.76 16.36 1.51
C TRP A 37 3.63 17.38 0.79
N GLY A 38 4.00 17.05 -0.44
CA GLY A 38 4.78 17.93 -1.32
C GLY A 38 6.30 17.92 -1.11
N ASN A 39 6.82 17.30 -0.06
CA ASN A 39 8.28 17.09 0.08
C ASN A 39 8.68 15.81 -0.67
N PRO A 40 9.48 15.88 -1.75
CA PRO A 40 9.87 14.70 -2.53
C PRO A 40 10.65 13.67 -1.70
N ASP A 41 11.30 14.13 -0.63
CA ASP A 41 12.07 13.28 0.29
C ASP A 41 11.21 12.58 1.36
N ARG A 42 9.92 12.92 1.47
CA ARG A 42 9.02 12.40 2.51
C ARG A 42 7.98 11.45 1.93
N LEU A 43 8.40 10.20 1.75
CA LEU A 43 7.52 9.09 1.38
C LEU A 43 6.56 8.76 2.51
N MET A 44 5.29 8.53 2.21
CA MET A 44 4.25 8.16 3.18
C MET A 44 3.56 6.86 2.76
N HIS A 45 2.78 6.27 3.65
CA HIS A 45 1.92 5.11 3.37
C HIS A 45 0.49 5.45 3.75
N LEU A 46 -0.46 5.25 2.83
CA LEU A 46 -1.89 5.44 3.13
C LEU A 46 -2.43 4.18 3.80
N TYR A 47 -2.62 4.24 5.11
CA TYR A 47 -3.15 3.15 5.92
C TYR A 47 -4.66 3.25 6.03
N THR A 48 -5.36 2.13 5.89
CA THR A 48 -6.81 2.05 6.10
C THR A 48 -7.14 0.84 6.95
N ALA A 49 -8.12 0.97 7.83
CA ALA A 49 -8.52 -0.08 8.74
C ALA A 49 -10.03 -0.20 8.83
N THR A 50 -10.46 -1.42 9.12
CA THR A 50 -11.81 -1.78 9.55
C THR A 50 -11.67 -2.56 10.86
N GLU A 51 -12.78 -2.98 11.45
CA GLU A 51 -12.79 -3.79 12.68
C GLU A 51 -11.99 -5.11 12.54
N TRP A 52 -11.93 -5.66 11.32
CA TRP A 52 -11.40 -7.01 11.10
C TRP A 52 -10.01 -7.01 10.47
N ASN A 53 -9.73 -6.05 9.57
CA ASN A 53 -8.50 -6.03 8.80
C ASN A 53 -8.01 -4.60 8.57
N SER A 54 -6.70 -4.48 8.39
CA SER A 54 -6.04 -3.25 8.01
C SER A 54 -5.04 -3.46 6.89
N PHE A 55 -4.88 -2.43 6.07
CA PHE A 55 -4.05 -2.48 4.87
C PHE A 55 -3.41 -1.11 4.60
N HIS A 56 -2.26 -1.14 3.96
CA HIS A 56 -1.62 0.00 3.31
C HIS A 56 -1.91 -0.08 1.82
N LEU A 57 -2.35 1.03 1.22
CA LEU A 57 -2.57 1.11 -0.22
C LEU A 57 -1.27 0.81 -0.96
N GLN A 58 -1.31 -0.13 -1.90
CA GLN A 58 -0.16 -0.59 -2.66
C GLN A 58 -0.40 -0.43 -4.16
N ILE A 59 0.60 0.14 -4.86
CA ILE A 59 0.60 0.31 -6.31
C ILE A 59 1.65 -0.61 -6.90
N ASN A 60 1.22 -1.76 -7.41
CA ASN A 60 2.11 -2.79 -7.92
C ASN A 60 2.76 -2.40 -9.26
N HIS A 61 3.84 -3.09 -9.62
CA HIS A 61 4.58 -2.85 -10.86
C HIS A 61 3.71 -3.04 -12.12
N ASP A 62 2.75 -3.96 -12.08
CA ASP A 62 1.79 -4.24 -13.16
C ASP A 62 0.65 -3.19 -13.24
N GLY A 63 0.57 -2.26 -12.29
CA GLY A 63 -0.49 -1.25 -12.20
C GLY A 63 -1.72 -1.69 -11.43
N ARG A 64 -1.72 -2.88 -10.82
CA ARG A 64 -2.79 -3.31 -9.93
C ARG A 64 -2.72 -2.57 -8.60
N ILE A 65 -3.88 -2.14 -8.10
CA ILE A 65 -4.03 -1.55 -6.76
C ILE A 65 -4.59 -2.60 -5.80
N ASP A 66 -3.90 -2.82 -4.70
CA ASP A 66 -4.33 -3.70 -3.61
C ASP A 66 -3.90 -3.16 -2.24
N GLY A 67 -4.05 -3.98 -1.21
CA GLY A 67 -3.74 -3.61 0.17
C GLY A 67 -2.75 -4.60 0.80
N SER A 68 -1.69 -4.06 1.42
CA SER A 68 -0.72 -4.86 2.18
C SER A 68 -0.88 -4.65 3.70
N PRO A 69 -0.87 -5.72 4.52
CA PRO A 69 -0.97 -5.57 5.98
C PRO A 69 0.23 -4.83 6.60
N HIS A 70 1.37 -4.79 5.92
CA HIS A 70 2.58 -4.09 6.36
C HIS A 70 3.09 -3.10 5.30
N GLN A 71 3.92 -2.15 5.71
CA GLN A 71 4.58 -1.24 4.76
C GLN A 71 5.51 -2.04 3.83
N THR A 72 5.34 -1.86 2.53
CA THR A 72 6.19 -2.44 1.48
C THR A 72 6.80 -1.32 0.63
N ILE A 73 7.79 -1.66 -0.20
CA ILE A 73 8.34 -0.69 -1.16
C ILE A 73 7.29 -0.23 -2.18
N TYR A 74 6.26 -1.05 -2.46
CA TYR A 74 5.18 -0.72 -3.39
C TYR A 74 4.02 0.05 -2.74
N SER A 75 3.91 0.04 -1.40
CA SER A 75 2.96 0.89 -0.66
C SER A 75 3.51 2.26 -0.30
N ALA A 76 4.79 2.53 -0.62
CA ALA A 76 5.38 3.85 -0.44
C ALA A 76 4.89 4.81 -1.53
N LEU A 77 4.23 5.87 -1.08
CA LEU A 77 3.57 6.84 -1.92
C LEU A 77 4.21 8.22 -1.75
N MET A 78 4.29 8.94 -2.85
CA MET A 78 4.55 10.37 -2.89
C MET A 78 3.24 11.08 -3.18
N ILE A 79 2.80 11.93 -2.24
CA ILE A 79 1.58 12.73 -2.36
C ILE A 79 1.99 14.17 -2.60
N LYS A 80 1.64 14.70 -3.77
CA LYS A 80 1.90 16.09 -4.16
C LYS A 80 0.60 16.87 -4.22
N SER A 81 0.60 18.09 -3.71
CA SER A 81 -0.51 19.02 -3.92
C SER A 81 -0.48 19.51 -5.37
N GLU A 82 -1.63 19.45 -6.03
CA GLU A 82 -1.82 19.99 -7.38
C GLU A 82 -2.47 21.38 -7.30
N SER A 83 -3.54 21.51 -6.50
CA SER A 83 -4.23 22.76 -6.19
C SER A 83 -4.92 22.67 -4.83
N ALA A 84 -5.70 23.69 -4.43
CA ALA A 84 -6.37 23.75 -3.13
C ALA A 84 -7.25 22.52 -2.89
N GLY A 85 -6.83 21.65 -1.95
CA GLY A 85 -7.52 20.41 -1.61
C GLY A 85 -7.45 19.33 -2.70
N LYS A 86 -6.62 19.48 -3.74
CA LYS A 86 -6.39 18.44 -4.75
C LYS A 86 -4.98 17.91 -4.70
N VAL A 87 -4.85 16.60 -4.88
CA VAL A 87 -3.60 15.87 -4.76
C VAL A 87 -3.39 14.90 -5.92
N ILE A 88 -2.12 14.64 -6.19
CA ILE A 88 -1.65 13.57 -7.07
C ILE A 88 -0.90 12.57 -6.21
N ILE A 89 -1.29 11.29 -6.31
CA ILE A 89 -0.72 10.19 -5.54
C ILE A 89 0.12 9.34 -6.49
N THR A 90 1.40 9.17 -6.19
CA THR A 90 2.35 8.43 -7.04
C THR A 90 3.01 7.31 -6.26
N GLY A 91 3.02 6.09 -6.81
CA GLY A 91 3.75 4.95 -6.28
C GLY A 91 5.23 5.07 -6.61
N VAL A 92 6.08 5.18 -5.60
CA VAL A 92 7.50 5.52 -5.80
C VAL A 92 8.26 4.36 -6.43
N LYS A 93 8.03 3.13 -5.96
CA LYS A 93 8.69 1.95 -6.53
C LYS A 93 8.18 1.59 -7.92
N SER A 94 6.88 1.72 -8.16
CA SER A 94 6.27 1.36 -9.45
C SER A 94 6.39 2.48 -10.49
N GLY A 95 6.64 3.73 -10.09
CA GLY A 95 6.68 4.87 -11.00
C GLY A 95 5.33 5.13 -11.68
N ARG A 96 4.22 4.81 -10.99
CA ARG A 96 2.85 4.91 -11.50
C ARG A 96 2.04 5.91 -10.69
N TYR A 97 1.22 6.69 -11.36
CA TYR A 97 0.17 7.51 -10.76
C TYR A 97 -1.01 6.63 -10.37
N LEU A 98 -1.58 6.87 -9.19
CA LEU A 98 -2.88 6.34 -8.84
C LEU A 98 -3.92 7.09 -9.66
N CYS A 99 -4.76 6.36 -10.39
CA CYS A 99 -5.82 6.92 -11.20
C CYS A 99 -7.12 6.14 -10.96
N MET A 100 -8.25 6.75 -11.30
CA MET A 100 -9.58 6.21 -11.12
C MET A 100 -10.39 6.32 -12.41
N ASP A 101 -11.02 5.22 -12.82
CA ASP A 101 -11.89 5.22 -13.98
C ASP A 101 -13.29 5.80 -13.66
N ARG A 102 -14.10 5.97 -14.71
CA ARG A 102 -15.48 6.47 -14.61
C ARG A 102 -16.43 5.58 -13.77
N PHE A 103 -16.00 4.38 -13.40
CA PHE A 103 -16.76 3.41 -12.60
C PHE A 103 -16.25 3.34 -11.14
N GLY A 104 -15.26 4.16 -10.77
CA GLY A 104 -14.65 4.18 -9.44
C GLY A 104 -13.61 3.07 -9.21
N ASN A 105 -13.18 2.36 -10.25
CA ASN A 105 -12.07 1.41 -10.13
C ASN A 105 -10.76 2.17 -10.18
N VAL A 106 -9.84 1.77 -9.30
CA VAL A 106 -8.53 2.40 -9.17
C VAL A 106 -7.45 1.53 -9.81
N PHE A 107 -6.53 2.17 -10.51
CA PHE A 107 -5.45 1.52 -11.25
C PHE A 107 -4.20 2.41 -11.24
N GLY A 108 -3.04 1.81 -11.49
CA GLY A 108 -1.76 2.48 -11.60
C GLY A 108 -1.37 2.74 -13.06
N SER A 109 -1.25 4.01 -13.46
CA SER A 109 -0.86 4.41 -14.81
C SER A 109 0.53 5.05 -14.85
N HIS A 110 1.31 4.78 -15.89
CA HIS A 110 2.54 5.55 -16.16
C HIS A 110 2.22 6.91 -16.80
N TYR A 111 1.08 7.02 -17.47
CA TYR A 111 0.65 8.24 -18.15
C TYR A 111 -0.31 9.01 -17.25
N PHE A 112 0.00 10.27 -17.04
CA PHE A 112 -0.82 11.16 -16.23
C PHE A 112 -2.03 11.67 -17.04
N SER A 113 -3.23 11.48 -16.48
CA SER A 113 -4.49 12.03 -16.96
C SER A 113 -5.05 12.93 -15.86
N TYR A 114 -5.34 14.20 -16.16
CA TYR A 114 -5.85 15.13 -15.16
C TYR A 114 -7.22 14.68 -14.61
N ASP A 115 -8.08 14.16 -15.48
CA ASP A 115 -9.45 13.79 -15.14
C ASP A 115 -9.53 12.54 -14.25
N ASP A 116 -8.53 11.65 -14.35
CA ASP A 116 -8.53 10.35 -13.70
C ASP A 116 -7.53 10.25 -12.54
N CYS A 117 -6.40 10.96 -12.58
CA CYS A 117 -5.28 10.79 -11.65
C CYS A 117 -5.18 11.89 -10.58
N VAL A 118 -6.13 12.83 -10.58
CA VAL A 118 -6.25 13.87 -9.55
C VAL A 118 -7.37 13.51 -8.60
N PHE A 119 -7.09 13.59 -7.29
CA PHE A 119 -8.08 13.35 -6.25
C PHE A 119 -8.28 14.60 -5.42
N LYS A 120 -9.53 14.87 -5.03
CA LYS A 120 -9.83 15.83 -3.98
C LYS A 120 -9.61 15.16 -2.62
N HIS A 121 -8.79 15.78 -1.79
CA HIS A 121 -8.48 15.37 -0.42
C HIS A 121 -9.32 16.19 0.56
N GLU A 122 -9.96 15.50 1.50
CA GLU A 122 -10.67 16.12 2.62
C GLU A 122 -10.33 15.38 3.91
N THR A 123 -10.10 16.13 4.99
CA THR A 123 -9.92 15.55 6.34
C THR A 123 -11.26 15.58 7.06
N LEU A 124 -11.71 14.42 7.50
CA LEU A 124 -12.95 14.23 8.26
C LEU A 124 -12.79 14.70 9.72
N GLU A 125 -13.91 14.84 10.42
CA GLU A 125 -13.95 15.20 11.84
C GLU A 125 -13.19 14.21 12.73
N ASN A 126 -13.17 12.93 12.34
CA ASN A 126 -12.44 11.86 13.03
C ASN A 126 -10.93 11.83 12.70
N ARG A 127 -10.39 12.89 12.06
CA ARG A 127 -8.98 13.05 11.65
C ARG A 127 -8.47 12.01 10.66
N HIS A 128 -9.37 11.33 9.96
CA HIS A 128 -9.01 10.50 8.82
C HIS A 128 -9.16 11.30 7.53
N ASP A 129 -8.38 10.93 6.53
CA ASP A 129 -8.42 11.53 5.22
C ASP A 129 -9.28 10.69 4.28
N VAL A 130 -10.08 11.36 3.46
CA VAL A 130 -10.80 10.77 2.34
C VAL A 130 -10.30 11.38 1.04
N TYR A 131 -10.28 10.55 0.00
CA TYR A 131 -9.90 10.95 -1.34
C TYR A 131 -11.03 10.58 -2.29
N HIS A 132 -11.43 11.49 -3.17
CA HIS A 132 -12.46 11.20 -4.18
C HIS A 132 -12.12 11.86 -5.51
N SER A 133 -12.56 11.25 -6.62
CA SER A 133 -12.39 11.85 -7.95
C SER A 133 -13.29 13.09 -8.08
N PRO A 134 -12.75 14.26 -8.46
CA PRO A 134 -13.57 15.45 -8.72
C PRO A 134 -14.42 15.30 -9.99
N THR A 135 -13.98 14.46 -10.93
CA THR A 135 -14.66 14.21 -12.22
C THR A 135 -15.75 13.16 -12.08
N HIS A 136 -15.43 12.04 -11.41
CA HIS A 136 -16.30 10.86 -11.35
C HIS A 136 -17.08 10.77 -10.02
N ASN A 137 -16.76 11.60 -9.03
CA ASN A 137 -17.36 11.66 -7.69
C ASN A 137 -17.27 10.37 -6.86
N TYR A 138 -16.52 9.36 -7.30
CA TYR A 138 -16.29 8.13 -6.54
C TYR A 138 -15.21 8.30 -5.47
N LEU A 139 -15.42 7.66 -4.31
CA LEU A 139 -14.43 7.55 -3.26
C LEU A 139 -13.32 6.57 -3.63
N LEU A 140 -12.09 6.93 -3.28
CA LEU A 140 -10.96 6.02 -3.25
C LEU A 140 -11.25 4.94 -2.19
N SER A 141 -11.42 3.71 -2.63
CA SER A 141 -11.58 2.55 -1.75
C SER A 141 -10.80 1.37 -2.32
N LEU A 142 -10.13 0.60 -1.45
CA LEU A 142 -9.39 -0.61 -1.86
C LEU A 142 -10.30 -1.78 -2.21
N ARG A 143 -11.54 -1.80 -1.71
CA ARG A 143 -12.48 -2.91 -1.92
C ARG A 143 -13.75 -2.43 -2.64
N LYS A 144 -14.65 -3.38 -2.86
CA LYS A 144 -16.02 -3.13 -3.32
C LYS A 144 -16.95 -3.11 -2.10
N PRO A 145 -18.11 -2.43 -2.17
CA PRO A 145 -18.64 -1.67 -3.31
C PRO A 145 -17.94 -0.32 -3.50
N LYS A 146 -17.97 0.21 -4.74
CA LYS A 146 -17.55 1.58 -5.04
C LYS A 146 -18.73 2.52 -4.78
N GLN A 147 -18.49 3.63 -4.08
CA GLN A 147 -19.54 4.54 -3.65
C GLN A 147 -19.18 5.97 -4.02
N PHE A 148 -20.20 6.75 -4.34
CA PHE A 148 -20.07 8.19 -4.54
C PHE A 148 -19.82 8.89 -3.21
N PHE A 149 -19.00 9.93 -3.23
CA PHE A 149 -18.84 10.82 -2.09
C PHE A 149 -20.05 11.74 -1.94
N ARG A 150 -20.60 11.81 -0.73
CA ARG A 150 -21.60 12.80 -0.32
C ARG A 150 -21.25 13.27 1.10
N PRO A 151 -21.29 14.57 1.38
CA PRO A 151 -21.09 15.07 2.73
C PRO A 151 -22.12 14.46 3.70
N GLY A 152 -21.66 14.02 4.88
CA GLY A 152 -22.54 13.51 5.95
C GLY A 152 -23.11 12.10 5.74
N MET A 153 -22.60 11.33 4.77
CA MET A 153 -22.99 9.93 4.56
C MET A 153 -22.08 8.94 5.31
N ASP A 154 -22.58 7.72 5.52
CA ASP A 154 -21.73 6.61 5.93
C ASP A 154 -20.76 6.24 4.80
N LEU A 155 -19.48 6.18 5.15
CA LEU A 155 -18.41 5.88 4.21
C LEU A 155 -18.23 4.37 4.05
N PRO A 156 -17.91 3.88 2.85
CA PRO A 156 -17.66 2.47 2.64
C PRO A 156 -16.38 2.03 3.37
N PRO A 157 -16.28 0.74 3.72
CA PRO A 157 -15.07 0.20 4.34
C PRO A 157 -13.86 0.44 3.43
N TYR A 158 -12.69 0.61 4.04
CA TYR A 158 -11.41 0.84 3.36
C TYR A 158 -11.33 2.13 2.51
N SER A 159 -12.12 3.16 2.87
CA SER A 159 -12.16 4.45 2.15
C SER A 159 -11.69 5.64 3.00
N GLN A 160 -11.50 5.40 4.29
CA GLN A 160 -10.87 6.33 5.22
C GLN A 160 -9.40 5.95 5.37
N PHE A 161 -8.51 6.93 5.24
CA PHE A 161 -7.08 6.71 5.26
C PHE A 161 -6.41 7.52 6.36
N LEU A 162 -5.30 7.00 6.85
CA LEU A 162 -4.38 7.66 7.74
C LEU A 162 -3.02 7.72 7.05
N SER A 163 -2.48 8.92 6.92
CA SER A 163 -1.14 9.14 6.36
C SER A 163 -0.07 8.72 7.38
N MET A 164 0.58 7.58 7.13
CA MET A 164 1.65 7.04 7.98
C MET A 164 3.04 7.37 7.45
N GLU A 165 4.00 7.54 8.37
CA GLU A 165 5.39 7.77 8.00
C GLU A 165 6.06 6.54 7.38
N ASN A 166 6.94 6.75 6.40
CA ASN A 166 7.74 5.67 5.84
C ASN A 166 8.86 5.25 6.78
N LYS A 167 8.86 3.97 7.17
CA LYS A 167 9.90 3.36 7.99
C LYS A 167 10.90 2.52 7.19
N ILE A 168 10.68 2.40 5.88
CA ILE A 168 11.52 1.58 5.00
C ILE A 168 12.74 2.41 4.56
N PRO A 169 13.97 1.90 4.72
CA PRO A 169 15.17 2.61 4.29
C PRO A 169 15.23 2.76 2.76
N ILE A 170 15.74 3.90 2.29
CA ILE A 170 15.81 4.27 0.86
C ILE A 170 16.56 3.21 0.03
N THR A 171 17.54 2.52 0.62
CA THR A 171 18.31 1.46 -0.06
C THR A 171 17.44 0.34 -0.62
N ARG A 172 16.33 -0.02 0.04
CA ARG A 172 15.43 -1.09 -0.42
C ARG A 172 14.63 -0.73 -1.67
N PHE A 173 14.53 0.55 -2.02
CA PHE A 173 13.79 0.99 -3.20
C PHE A 173 14.59 0.81 -4.48
N ILE A 174 15.93 0.91 -4.39
CA ILE A 174 16.84 0.86 -5.54
C ILE A 174 17.28 -0.58 -5.83
N THR A 175 17.49 -1.40 -4.79
CA THR A 175 17.99 -2.77 -4.95
C THR A 175 17.02 -3.61 -5.79
N PRO A 176 17.46 -4.19 -6.92
CA PRO A 176 16.65 -5.16 -7.66
C PRO A 176 16.41 -6.40 -6.80
N GLU A 177 15.22 -6.99 -6.87
CA GLU A 177 14.96 -8.25 -6.18
C GLU A 177 15.95 -9.32 -6.68
N PRO A 178 16.58 -10.09 -5.77
CA PRO A 178 17.52 -11.12 -6.17
C PRO A 178 16.80 -12.21 -6.96
N VAL A 179 17.04 -12.24 -8.27
CA VAL A 179 16.55 -13.29 -9.16
C VAL A 179 17.33 -14.56 -8.87
N ARG A 180 16.69 -15.51 -8.18
CA ARG A 180 17.26 -16.86 -7.99
C ARG A 180 17.15 -17.62 -9.31
N HIS A 181 18.19 -17.56 -10.13
CA HIS A 181 18.37 -18.54 -11.17
C HIS A 181 18.81 -19.85 -10.53
N THR A 182 17.85 -20.72 -10.18
CA THR A 182 18.16 -22.13 -9.97
C THR A 182 18.59 -22.70 -11.33
N ARG A 183 19.89 -22.70 -11.61
CA ARG A 183 20.43 -23.55 -12.68
C ARG A 183 20.08 -24.98 -12.29
N SER A 184 19.43 -25.72 -13.19
CA SER A 184 19.18 -27.14 -13.01
C SER A 184 20.51 -27.83 -12.68
N THR A 185 20.54 -28.53 -11.55
CA THR A 185 21.71 -29.27 -11.05
C THR A 185 22.11 -30.44 -11.95
N ASP A 186 21.31 -30.74 -12.98
CA ASP A 186 21.50 -31.90 -13.85
C ASP A 186 22.56 -31.69 -14.93
N LEU A 187 23.02 -30.45 -15.16
CA LEU A 187 23.96 -30.12 -16.25
C LEU A 187 25.38 -29.77 -15.77
N PHE A 188 25.61 -29.68 -14.46
CA PHE A 188 26.93 -29.32 -13.92
C PHE A 188 27.28 -30.24 -12.75
N PRO A 189 28.32 -31.08 -12.88
CA PRO A 189 28.88 -31.82 -11.75
C PRO A 189 29.24 -30.85 -10.61
N ASP A 190 28.93 -31.23 -9.37
CA ASP A 190 29.21 -30.43 -8.17
C ASP A 190 30.69 -29.97 -8.17
N PRO A 191 30.95 -28.66 -8.31
CA PRO A 191 32.32 -28.12 -8.33
C PRO A 191 33.10 -28.43 -7.07
N PHE A 192 32.40 -28.69 -5.95
CA PHE A 192 33.01 -28.91 -4.64
C PHE A 192 33.03 -30.39 -4.22
N ASN A 193 32.49 -31.32 -5.03
CA ASN A 193 32.46 -32.77 -4.74
C ASN A 193 32.02 -33.11 -3.29
N ILE A 194 31.08 -32.35 -2.73
CA ILE A 194 30.59 -32.53 -1.35
C ILE A 194 29.68 -33.78 -1.27
N GLY A 195 29.13 -34.22 -2.40
CA GLY A 195 28.24 -35.37 -2.52
C GLY A 195 28.90 -36.74 -2.77
N ARG A 196 30.17 -36.97 -2.42
CA ARG A 196 30.73 -38.34 -2.47
C ARG A 196 30.26 -39.14 -1.26
N GLU A 197 29.08 -39.74 -1.37
CA GLU A 197 28.74 -40.87 -0.51
C GLU A 197 29.74 -42.01 -0.76
N LYS A 198 30.54 -42.33 0.26
CA LYS A 198 31.37 -43.54 0.25
C LYS A 198 30.42 -44.74 0.16
N LYS A 199 30.35 -45.39 -0.99
CA LYS A 199 29.75 -46.73 -1.11
C LYS A 199 30.59 -47.69 -0.27
N THR A 200 30.18 -47.90 0.98
CA THR A 200 30.62 -49.05 1.77
C THR A 200 29.98 -50.28 1.14
N THR A 201 30.78 -51.06 0.39
CA THR A 201 30.41 -52.38 -0.11
C THR A 201 30.09 -53.30 1.06
N LEU A 202 28.81 -53.55 1.30
CA LEU A 202 28.33 -54.67 2.10
C LEU A 202 27.90 -55.76 1.10
N ASN A 203 28.73 -56.79 0.97
CA ASN A 203 28.47 -57.94 0.12
C ASN A 203 27.29 -58.73 0.69
N TYR A 204 26.17 -58.80 -0.05
CA TYR A 204 25.17 -59.85 0.12
C TYR A 204 24.86 -60.50 -1.23
N PRO A 205 24.72 -61.84 -1.30
CA PRO A 205 24.40 -62.53 -2.54
C PRO A 205 22.96 -62.22 -2.97
N THR A 206 22.78 -61.94 -4.26
CA THR A 206 21.49 -61.75 -4.94
C THR A 206 20.57 -62.97 -4.81
N PRO A 207 19.28 -62.82 -4.44
CA PRO A 207 18.29 -63.89 -4.58
C PRO A 207 17.84 -64.02 -6.03
N LYS A 208 17.73 -65.27 -6.49
CA LYS A 208 17.16 -65.65 -7.78
C LYS A 208 15.68 -65.96 -7.56
N ASN A 209 14.79 -65.00 -7.82
CA ASN A 209 13.41 -65.17 -8.34
C ASN A 209 12.55 -63.92 -8.09
N ALA A 210 11.60 -63.68 -9.00
CA ALA A 210 10.83 -62.44 -9.15
C ALA A 210 9.47 -62.43 -8.40
N GLN A 211 9.42 -62.83 -7.13
CA GLN A 211 8.15 -62.86 -6.36
C GLN A 211 8.12 -62.06 -5.06
N ASP A 212 9.21 -61.39 -4.66
CA ASP A 212 9.21 -60.50 -3.48
C ASP A 212 9.45 -59.04 -3.90
N VAL A 213 8.45 -58.38 -4.45
CA VAL A 213 8.43 -56.91 -4.63
C VAL A 213 7.22 -56.35 -3.89
N ILE A 214 7.43 -55.91 -2.65
CA ILE A 214 6.51 -55.00 -1.97
C ILE A 214 7.02 -53.58 -2.20
N PRO A 215 6.27 -52.67 -2.86
CA PRO A 215 6.68 -51.28 -2.99
C PRO A 215 6.31 -50.53 -1.69
N TYR A 216 7.31 -50.18 -0.89
CA TYR A 216 7.13 -49.23 0.21
C TYR A 216 7.06 -47.81 -0.35
N TYR A 217 5.84 -47.29 -0.51
CA TYR A 217 5.59 -45.85 -0.59
C TYR A 217 5.79 -45.25 0.80
N ASN A 218 6.64 -44.22 0.90
CA ASN A 218 6.72 -43.39 2.11
C ASN A 218 5.45 -42.55 2.23
N GLN A 219 4.64 -42.81 3.26
CA GLN A 219 3.46 -42.00 3.62
C GLN A 219 3.87 -40.84 4.54
N GLU A 220 3.43 -39.62 4.21
CA GLU A 220 3.39 -38.47 5.13
C GLU A 220 2.41 -38.72 6.30
N PRO A 221 2.61 -38.09 7.47
CA PRO A 221 1.76 -38.33 8.64
C PRO A 221 0.40 -37.64 8.49
N VAL A 222 -0.66 -38.44 8.31
CA VAL A 222 -2.06 -37.97 8.31
C VAL A 222 -2.61 -37.97 9.74
N ARG A 223 -3.15 -36.83 10.17
CA ARG A 223 -3.86 -36.66 11.44
C ARG A 223 -5.04 -37.63 11.54
N HIS A 224 -5.12 -38.37 12.65
CA HIS A 224 -6.25 -39.20 13.02
C HIS A 224 -7.52 -38.37 13.23
N ASN A 225 -8.60 -38.69 12.50
CA ASN A 225 -9.98 -38.45 12.90
C ASN A 225 -10.78 -39.71 12.56
N ASN A 226 -11.09 -40.51 13.58
CA ASN A 226 -11.96 -41.68 13.45
C ASN A 226 -13.42 -41.23 13.59
N GLN A 227 -14.17 -41.20 12.48
CA GLN A 227 -15.63 -41.17 12.52
C GLN A 227 -16.17 -42.27 11.60
N LYS A 228 -16.70 -43.32 12.23
CA LYS A 228 -17.28 -44.50 11.58
C LYS A 228 -18.67 -44.13 11.06
N VAL A 229 -18.86 -44.18 9.75
CA VAL A 229 -20.17 -44.03 9.10
C VAL A 229 -20.76 -45.43 8.88
N ASP A 230 -22.00 -45.62 9.31
CA ASP A 230 -22.80 -46.86 9.24
C ASP A 230 -23.33 -47.06 7.79
N PRO A 231 -23.42 -48.29 7.22
CA PRO A 231 -23.58 -48.46 5.78
C PRO A 231 -25.02 -48.58 5.26
N ASP A 232 -26.08 -48.39 6.07
CA ASP A 232 -27.47 -48.65 5.65
C ASP A 232 -28.36 -47.40 5.44
N ASP A 233 -27.79 -46.21 5.18
CA ASP A 233 -28.59 -45.02 4.82
C ASP A 233 -28.04 -44.28 3.58
N PRO A 234 -28.60 -44.49 2.37
CA PRO A 234 -28.11 -43.84 1.16
C PRO A 234 -28.71 -42.45 0.93
N LEU A 235 -29.57 -41.93 1.80
CA LEU A 235 -30.29 -40.68 1.58
C LEU A 235 -30.38 -39.89 2.89
N GLY A 236 -29.30 -39.17 3.23
CA GLY A 236 -29.21 -38.29 4.39
C GLY A 236 -30.28 -37.19 4.41
N CYS A 237 -31.46 -37.52 4.92
CA CYS A 237 -32.59 -36.65 5.12
C CYS A 237 -32.99 -36.72 6.60
N HIS A 238 -32.66 -35.64 7.34
CA HIS A 238 -33.21 -35.19 8.62
C HIS A 238 -33.65 -36.24 9.68
N ARG A 239 -33.06 -36.15 10.88
CA ARG A 239 -33.82 -35.74 12.09
C ARG A 239 -32.96 -35.46 13.31
N THR A 240 -33.13 -34.23 13.79
CA THR A 240 -32.83 -33.69 15.10
C THR A 240 -33.45 -34.54 16.21
N VAL A 241 -32.71 -34.91 17.26
CA VAL A 241 -33.27 -35.12 18.60
C VAL A 241 -32.33 -34.57 19.68
N VAL A 242 -32.87 -33.55 20.35
CA VAL A 242 -32.42 -32.90 21.58
C VAL A 242 -32.20 -33.91 22.71
N LYS A 243 -31.12 -33.78 23.49
CA LYS A 243 -31.15 -34.25 24.88
C LYS A 243 -30.34 -33.36 25.83
N ARG A 244 -31.13 -32.69 26.67
CA ARG A 244 -30.82 -31.94 27.90
C ARG A 244 -30.48 -32.95 29.02
N ILE A 245 -29.44 -32.72 29.80
CA ILE A 245 -29.16 -33.41 31.08
C ILE A 245 -28.39 -32.35 31.93
N SER A 246 -29.11 -31.61 32.77
CA SER A 246 -29.36 -31.81 34.23
C SER A 246 -28.19 -31.38 35.10
#